data_AF-A0A540VFV5-F1
#
_entry.id   AF-A0A540VFV5-F1
#
_cell.length_a   1.000
_cell.length_b   1.000
_cell.length_c   1.000
_cell.angle_alpha   90.00
_cell.angle_beta   90.00
_cell.angle_gamma   90.00
#
_symmetry.space_group_name_H-M   'P 1'
#
loop_
_entity.id
_entity.type
_entity.pdbx_description
1 polymer ?
#
loop_
_entity_poly.entity_id
_entity_poly.type
_entity_poly.pdbx_seq_one_letter_code
_entity_poly.pdbx_strand_id
1 'polypeptide(L)'
;MNHQGGPMSHTPRIAVAIFSLLFLPMVLTLTLATVLLDGRSAVAQDETGGEALALVDAAPLIVRGQVAATQSRWNQDHTALVTDNQIQVHYPVAGEAPSPLWVQTPGGTLPEEDVALLVAHAARLAVGQEVLLLLAPQGDGWTVVGGDEGVFTVVNGHAISGHGQSYTLEALLQAIVDRLHGQGRPVSLPADWQAREAQVPPSPVQAADFVYRELRWEGPSPKVHFRVNINTDQVNGDNGTAEDFLRAILAAADVWNQVETADFLLVYDGPTDSTAIGYNQANEILFMHQGTDGAAGMAQVWYSSSTGYIREADIWLNDDLRWDAVGSPAYNELDLESVVIHEMGHWLALGHDSEPDSVMYASITMGPASIRRTLHPNDRAGISFIYPCNSVPCGPTVPTPTPTPSSTPTPAPTVPTPTPTPTARVTLTPTLTVEPTTPTPTPTSGSPTQVLVNPDAHVKLQVNQPGPVSVDVDVPSGAVDRPTLLRYAPISLVDASALAGLQYANHAFSLEAEQEGEVVVGLRFFKPITVTLHYSDQAVAGLDETSLYLYYRLRPEDEWTDVATDPAAYDRNPDENWLSVTTDRAAQFALFSLTGASDGPGLQYVFLPLVER
;
A
#
# COMPACT_ATOMS: atom_id res chain seq x y z
N MET A 1 -104.66 -31.92 26.73
CA MET A 1 -104.99 -30.48 26.87
C MET A 1 -103.69 -29.69 26.86
N ASN A 2 -103.71 -28.50 26.23
CA ASN A 2 -102.71 -27.43 26.20
C ASN A 2 -101.92 -27.26 27.53
N HIS A 3 -100.74 -26.65 27.63
CA HIS A 3 -100.30 -25.36 27.10
C HIS A 3 -98.79 -25.12 27.36
N GLN A 4 -98.10 -24.51 26.38
CA GLN A 4 -97.22 -23.32 26.47
C GLN A 4 -95.94 -23.32 27.34
N GLY A 5 -94.84 -22.88 26.70
CA GLY A 5 -94.09 -21.74 27.22
C GLY A 5 -92.55 -21.79 27.21
N GLY A 6 -91.93 -21.55 26.05
CA GLY A 6 -90.66 -20.80 25.88
C GLY A 6 -89.30 -21.48 26.20
N PRO A 7 -88.15 -20.84 25.89
CA PRO A 7 -87.90 -19.90 24.78
C PRO A 7 -86.55 -20.10 24.02
N MET A 8 -86.52 -19.49 22.83
CA MET A 8 -85.43 -18.78 22.11
C MET A 8 -84.10 -19.42 21.65
N SER A 9 -83.77 -19.01 20.43
CA SER A 9 -82.69 -19.28 19.49
C SER A 9 -81.38 -18.55 19.79
N HIS A 10 -80.23 -19.18 19.48
CA HIS A 10 -79.39 -18.83 18.31
C HIS A 10 -78.14 -19.74 18.24
N THR A 11 -77.87 -20.18 17.01
CA THR A 11 -76.85 -21.08 16.45
C THR A 11 -75.48 -20.41 16.22
N PRO A 12 -74.41 -21.11 15.74
CA PRO A 12 -74.19 -22.56 15.63
C PRO A 12 -72.79 -23.08 16.09
N ARG A 13 -72.83 -24.31 16.62
CA ARG A 13 -72.03 -25.52 16.28
C ARG A 13 -70.49 -25.43 16.25
N ILE A 14 -69.93 -25.78 17.41
CA ILE A 14 -68.73 -26.61 17.54
C ILE A 14 -69.20 -28.08 17.64
N ALA A 15 -68.63 -29.01 16.88
CA ALA A 15 -68.66 -30.44 17.23
C ALA A 15 -67.50 -31.22 16.59
N VAL A 16 -66.77 -31.86 17.48
CA VAL A 16 -65.66 -32.82 17.33
C VAL A 16 -66.22 -34.25 17.19
N ALA A 17 -65.55 -35.13 16.44
CA ALA A 17 -65.46 -36.61 16.62
C ALA A 17 -64.51 -37.16 15.53
N ILE A 18 -63.23 -37.52 15.77
CA ILE A 18 -62.57 -38.68 16.43
C ILE A 18 -62.97 -40.07 15.89
N PHE A 19 -61.91 -40.87 15.63
CA PHE A 19 -61.73 -42.32 15.35
C PHE A 19 -61.74 -42.72 13.86
N SER A 20 -60.80 -43.50 13.29
CA SER A 20 -59.51 -44.08 13.72
C SER A 20 -58.95 -44.97 12.59
N LEU A 21 -57.62 -45.20 12.61
CA LEU A 21 -56.87 -46.35 12.08
C LEU A 21 -56.76 -46.57 10.55
N LEU A 22 -55.54 -46.40 10.00
CA LEU A 22 -54.66 -47.48 9.49
C LEU A 22 -53.37 -46.93 8.84
N PHE A 23 -52.25 -47.56 9.21
CA PHE A 23 -50.89 -47.36 8.70
C PHE A 23 -50.69 -48.04 7.33
N LEU A 24 -50.10 -47.34 6.35
CA LEU A 24 -49.06 -47.83 5.39
C LEU A 24 -48.49 -46.62 4.60
N PRO A 25 -47.22 -46.67 4.14
CA PRO A 25 -46.42 -45.49 3.82
C PRO A 25 -46.64 -45.03 2.37
N MET A 26 -46.72 -43.72 2.19
CA MET A 26 -46.76 -43.10 0.86
C MET A 26 -45.32 -42.93 0.35
N VAL A 27 -45.01 -43.68 -0.70
CA VAL A 27 -43.87 -43.52 -1.58
C VAL A 27 -43.92 -42.12 -2.19
N LEU A 28 -42.97 -41.25 -1.82
CA LEU A 28 -42.71 -39.99 -2.52
C LEU A 28 -41.68 -40.27 -3.61
N THR A 29 -42.13 -40.23 -4.86
CA THR A 29 -41.30 -40.31 -6.06
C THR A 29 -40.32 -39.15 -6.09
N LEU A 30 -39.04 -39.44 -5.88
CA LEU A 30 -37.91 -38.54 -6.08
C LEU A 30 -37.60 -38.51 -7.58
N THR A 31 -38.03 -37.46 -8.29
CA THR A 31 -37.51 -37.18 -9.64
C THR A 31 -36.13 -36.57 -9.50
N LEU A 32 -35.12 -37.41 -9.75
CA LEU A 32 -33.71 -37.06 -9.84
C LEU A 32 -33.47 -36.27 -11.14
N ALA A 33 -33.51 -34.95 -11.07
CA ALA A 33 -32.91 -34.09 -12.09
C ALA A 33 -31.43 -33.96 -11.74
N THR A 34 -30.58 -34.69 -12.46
CA THR A 34 -29.13 -34.46 -12.51
C THR A 34 -28.87 -33.07 -13.06
N VAL A 35 -28.76 -32.08 -12.17
CA VAL A 35 -28.04 -30.84 -12.44
C VAL A 35 -26.56 -31.23 -12.41
N LEU A 36 -25.94 -31.32 -13.60
CA LEU A 36 -24.49 -31.18 -13.65
C LEU A 36 -24.20 -29.78 -13.09
N LEU A 37 -23.61 -29.73 -11.91
CA LEU A 37 -22.89 -28.55 -11.46
C LEU A 37 -21.69 -28.40 -12.40
N ASP A 38 -21.89 -27.72 -13.52
CA ASP A 38 -20.81 -26.93 -14.10
C ASP A 38 -20.53 -25.82 -13.10
N GLY A 39 -19.63 -26.13 -12.16
CA GLY A 39 -18.98 -25.19 -11.25
C GLY A 39 -18.10 -24.24 -12.05
N ARG A 40 -18.74 -23.34 -12.80
CA ARG A 40 -18.22 -22.06 -13.24
C ARG A 40 -19.36 -21.06 -13.10
N SER A 41 -19.68 -20.72 -11.86
CA SER A 41 -20.10 -19.36 -11.58
C SER A 41 -18.91 -18.49 -11.97
N ALA A 42 -18.90 -18.02 -13.21
CA ALA A 42 -18.17 -16.84 -13.57
C ALA A 42 -18.83 -15.70 -12.78
N VAL A 43 -18.38 -15.53 -11.54
CA VAL A 43 -18.39 -14.23 -10.91
C VAL A 43 -17.37 -13.45 -11.73
N ALA A 44 -17.86 -12.69 -12.71
CA ALA A 44 -17.08 -11.58 -13.21
C ALA A 44 -16.95 -10.64 -12.01
N GLN A 45 -15.78 -10.66 -11.35
CA GLN A 45 -15.41 -9.62 -10.41
C GLN A 45 -15.33 -8.32 -11.22
N ASP A 46 -16.04 -7.31 -10.72
CA ASP A 46 -16.15 -5.98 -11.30
C ASP A 46 -14.83 -5.24 -11.10
N GLU A 47 -13.87 -5.42 -12.01
CA GLU A 47 -12.55 -4.77 -11.98
C GLU A 47 -12.60 -3.28 -12.41
N THR A 48 -13.77 -2.62 -12.38
CA THR A 48 -13.92 -1.22 -12.82
C THR A 48 -14.34 -0.26 -11.71
N GLY A 49 -13.40 0.13 -10.85
CA GLY A 49 -13.43 1.43 -10.16
C GLY A 49 -14.63 1.73 -9.24
N GLY A 50 -15.09 0.78 -8.43
CA GLY A 50 -16.29 0.93 -7.60
C GLY A 50 -16.37 2.21 -6.74
N GLU A 51 -15.27 2.61 -6.10
CA GLU A 51 -15.20 3.86 -5.30
C GLU A 51 -15.24 5.11 -6.20
N ALA A 52 -14.41 5.15 -7.24
CA ALA A 52 -14.39 6.22 -8.25
C ALA A 52 -15.75 6.45 -8.91
N LEU A 53 -16.50 5.36 -9.16
CA LEU A 53 -17.83 5.42 -9.77
C LEU A 53 -18.91 5.90 -8.79
N ALA A 54 -18.71 5.77 -7.48
CA ALA A 54 -19.63 6.32 -6.49
C ALA A 54 -19.61 7.87 -6.51
N LEU A 55 -18.44 8.47 -6.71
CA LEU A 55 -18.27 9.92 -6.78
C LEU A 55 -18.95 10.55 -8.01
N VAL A 56 -19.12 9.78 -9.08
CA VAL A 56 -19.83 10.23 -10.30
C VAL A 56 -21.22 10.73 -9.95
N ASP A 57 -21.90 10.10 -8.99
CA ASP A 57 -23.26 10.43 -8.56
C ASP A 57 -23.37 11.87 -8.04
N ALA A 58 -22.33 12.33 -7.34
CA ALA A 58 -22.26 13.66 -6.75
C ALA A 58 -21.58 14.71 -7.65
N ALA A 59 -21.08 14.30 -8.84
CA ALA A 59 -20.33 15.16 -9.75
C ALA A 59 -21.17 15.61 -10.96
N PRO A 60 -21.94 16.72 -10.88
CA PRO A 60 -22.73 17.23 -12.00
C PRO A 60 -21.87 17.65 -13.21
N LEU A 61 -20.60 18.01 -12.99
CA LEU A 61 -19.64 18.33 -14.04
C LEU A 61 -18.45 17.36 -13.96
N ILE A 62 -18.09 16.75 -15.08
CA ILE A 62 -16.90 15.90 -15.19
C ILE A 62 -16.11 16.38 -16.40
N VAL A 63 -14.83 16.71 -16.23
CA VAL A 63 -14.01 17.34 -17.28
C VAL A 63 -12.65 16.67 -17.42
N ARG A 64 -12.23 16.47 -18.66
CA ARG A 64 -10.83 16.24 -19.02
C ARG A 64 -10.18 17.59 -19.32
N GLY A 65 -9.04 17.89 -18.70
CA GLY A 65 -8.34 19.15 -18.92
C GLY A 65 -6.92 19.18 -18.39
N GLN A 66 -6.27 20.33 -18.56
CA GLN A 66 -4.95 20.63 -18.00
C GLN A 66 -5.08 21.72 -16.93
N VAL A 67 -4.32 21.60 -15.84
CA VAL A 67 -4.17 22.67 -14.86
C VAL A 67 -3.29 23.77 -15.46
N ALA A 68 -3.90 24.89 -15.86
CA ALA A 68 -3.22 25.98 -16.55
C ALA A 68 -2.51 26.95 -15.61
N ALA A 69 -3.10 27.21 -14.44
CA ALA A 69 -2.56 28.08 -13.42
C ALA A 69 -3.09 27.69 -12.04
N THR A 70 -2.29 27.93 -11.00
CA THR A 70 -2.69 27.76 -9.60
C THR A 70 -2.34 29.03 -8.83
N GLN A 71 -3.22 29.46 -7.93
CA GLN A 71 -2.98 30.62 -7.08
C GLN A 71 -3.52 30.37 -5.68
N SER A 72 -2.62 30.28 -4.71
CA SER A 72 -2.99 30.18 -3.30
C SER A 72 -3.24 31.55 -2.68
N ARG A 73 -4.16 31.61 -1.73
CA ARG A 73 -4.49 32.80 -0.93
C ARG A 73 -5.11 32.39 0.39
N TRP A 74 -5.11 33.29 1.35
CA TRP A 74 -5.97 33.19 2.51
C TRP A 74 -7.45 33.17 2.10
N ASN A 75 -8.25 32.38 2.82
CA ASN A 75 -9.70 32.51 2.79
C ASN A 75 -10.13 33.86 3.39
N GLN A 76 -11.42 34.20 3.24
CA GLN A 76 -11.93 35.50 3.67
C GLN A 76 -11.71 35.78 5.16
N ASP A 77 -11.80 34.74 5.99
CA ASP A 77 -11.68 34.84 7.44
C ASP A 77 -10.24 34.74 7.95
N HIS A 78 -9.26 34.53 7.05
CA HIS A 78 -7.84 34.38 7.39
C HIS A 78 -7.54 33.20 8.32
N THR A 79 -8.33 32.13 8.21
CA THR A 79 -8.20 30.92 9.03
C THR A 79 -7.59 29.74 8.29
N ALA A 80 -7.62 29.75 6.95
CA ALA A 80 -7.09 28.69 6.11
C ALA A 80 -6.59 29.24 4.77
N LEU A 81 -5.68 28.50 4.14
CA LEU A 81 -5.33 28.72 2.74
C LEU A 81 -6.28 27.95 1.83
N VAL A 82 -6.62 28.57 0.71
CA VAL A 82 -7.31 27.95 -0.42
C VAL A 82 -6.52 28.22 -1.68
N THR A 83 -6.58 27.29 -2.64
CA THR A 83 -5.92 27.42 -3.94
C THR A 83 -6.96 27.44 -5.05
N ASP A 84 -6.96 28.51 -5.84
CA ASP A 84 -7.78 28.64 -7.03
C ASP A 84 -6.99 28.08 -8.24
N ASN A 85 -7.54 27.04 -8.88
CA ASN A 85 -6.90 26.35 -10.00
C ASN A 85 -7.67 26.64 -11.29
N GLN A 86 -7.00 27.21 -12.29
CA GLN A 86 -7.56 27.42 -13.60
C GLN A 86 -7.40 26.15 -14.44
N ILE A 87 -8.51 25.59 -14.90
CA ILE A 87 -8.51 24.39 -15.73
C ILE A 87 -8.74 24.79 -17.19
N GLN A 88 -7.76 24.47 -18.05
CA GLN A 88 -7.95 24.49 -19.49
C GLN A 88 -8.64 23.19 -19.89
N VAL A 89 -9.94 23.28 -20.17
CA VAL A 89 -10.76 22.11 -20.51
C VAL A 89 -10.43 21.63 -21.92
N HIS A 90 -10.10 20.34 -22.05
CA HIS A 90 -9.96 19.66 -23.34
C HIS A 90 -11.34 19.25 -23.86
N TYR A 91 -12.14 18.62 -23.01
CA TYR A 91 -13.53 18.26 -23.28
C TYR A 91 -14.30 17.90 -21.99
N PRO A 92 -15.62 18.18 -21.92
CA PRO A 92 -16.47 17.65 -20.86
C PRO A 92 -16.83 16.18 -21.12
N VAL A 93 -16.97 15.41 -20.06
CA VAL A 93 -17.55 14.05 -20.07
C VAL A 93 -19.02 14.11 -19.64
N ALA A 94 -19.34 14.98 -18.69
CA ALA A 94 -20.69 15.28 -18.22
C ALA A 94 -20.83 16.78 -17.93
N GLY A 95 -22.02 17.33 -18.17
CA GLY A 95 -22.31 18.75 -17.91
C GLY A 95 -21.72 19.69 -18.96
N GLU A 96 -21.91 20.99 -18.75
CA GLU A 96 -21.35 22.07 -19.58
C GLU A 96 -20.26 22.80 -18.78
N ALA A 97 -19.02 22.76 -19.28
CA ALA A 97 -17.90 23.40 -18.61
C ALA A 97 -17.81 24.89 -18.97
N PRO A 98 -17.77 25.81 -17.98
CA PRO A 98 -17.52 27.23 -18.23
C PRO A 98 -16.10 27.47 -18.74
N SER A 99 -15.88 28.62 -19.40
CA SER A 99 -14.54 29.09 -19.80
C SER A 99 -14.37 30.55 -19.38
N PRO A 100 -13.43 30.87 -18.47
CA PRO A 100 -12.51 29.95 -17.78
C PRO A 100 -13.23 29.06 -16.74
N LEU A 101 -12.70 27.84 -16.51
CA LEU A 101 -13.12 26.95 -15.42
C LEU A 101 -12.15 27.14 -14.23
N TRP A 102 -12.70 27.51 -13.08
CA TRP A 102 -11.96 27.65 -11.82
C TRP A 102 -12.40 26.59 -10.83
N VAL A 103 -11.43 25.84 -10.30
CA VAL A 103 -11.62 24.80 -9.30
C VAL A 103 -10.85 25.19 -8.04
N GLN A 104 -11.54 25.36 -6.93
CA GLN A 104 -10.95 25.68 -5.64
C GLN A 104 -10.62 24.39 -4.89
N THR A 105 -9.43 24.33 -4.29
CA THR A 105 -9.01 23.25 -3.40
C THR A 105 -8.53 23.80 -2.06
N PRO A 106 -8.77 23.10 -0.92
CA PRO A 106 -8.18 23.46 0.36
C PRO A 106 -6.66 23.36 0.35
N GLY A 107 -6.00 24.20 1.15
CA GLY A 107 -4.54 24.24 1.25
C GLY A 107 -3.87 25.14 0.21
N GLY A 108 -2.55 25.13 0.21
CA GLY A 108 -1.74 25.95 -0.69
C GLY A 108 -0.44 26.43 -0.09
N THR A 109 0.27 27.28 -0.82
CA THR A 109 1.56 27.82 -0.40
C THR A 109 1.62 29.32 -0.67
N LEU A 110 2.05 30.08 0.33
CA LEU A 110 2.37 31.51 0.25
C LEU A 110 3.87 31.69 0.52
N PRO A 111 4.73 31.63 -0.53
CA PRO A 111 6.18 31.72 -0.37
C PRO A 111 6.63 33.04 0.25
N GLU A 112 5.94 34.14 -0.04
CA GLU A 112 6.27 35.46 0.49
C GLU A 112 6.07 35.57 2.01
N GLU A 113 5.20 34.73 2.58
CA GLU A 113 4.93 34.67 4.01
C GLU A 113 5.66 33.51 4.70
N ASP A 114 6.41 32.68 3.95
CA ASP A 114 6.98 31.41 4.42
C ASP A 114 5.94 30.47 5.05
N VAL A 115 4.70 30.47 4.54
CA VAL A 115 3.59 29.67 5.07
C VAL A 115 3.03 28.76 3.99
N ALA A 116 2.76 27.52 4.35
CA ALA A 116 1.99 26.59 3.54
C ALA A 116 1.04 25.78 4.40
N LEU A 117 -0.08 25.39 3.81
CA LEU A 117 -1.11 24.57 4.43
C LEU A 117 -1.29 23.29 3.63
N LEU A 118 -1.06 22.18 4.32
CA LEU A 118 -1.43 20.84 3.93
C LEU A 118 -2.81 20.52 4.48
N VAL A 119 -3.72 20.04 3.64
CA VAL A 119 -4.96 19.41 4.11
C VAL A 119 -4.92 17.95 3.63
N ALA A 120 -5.11 17.01 4.54
CA ALA A 120 -5.28 15.59 4.21
C ALA A 120 -6.50 15.42 3.30
N HIS A 121 -6.60 14.34 2.52
CA HIS A 121 -7.73 14.06 1.60
C HIS A 121 -8.09 15.18 0.60
N ALA A 122 -7.37 16.30 0.55
CA ALA A 122 -7.68 17.42 -0.32
C ALA A 122 -6.95 17.27 -1.65
N ALA A 123 -7.69 17.47 -2.73
CA ALA A 123 -7.13 17.52 -4.09
C ALA A 123 -5.97 18.51 -4.19
N ARG A 124 -4.89 18.08 -4.85
CA ARG A 124 -3.75 18.93 -5.17
C ARG A 124 -3.47 18.91 -6.64
N LEU A 125 -3.46 20.10 -7.21
CA LEU A 125 -3.32 20.31 -8.63
C LEU A 125 -2.02 21.07 -8.87
N ALA A 126 -1.24 20.60 -9.83
CA ALA A 126 0.02 21.20 -10.22
C ALA A 126 -0.09 21.78 -11.64
N VAL A 127 0.51 22.94 -11.88
CA VAL A 127 0.52 23.55 -13.23
C VAL A 127 1.11 22.56 -14.24
N GLY A 128 0.43 22.39 -15.37
CA GLY A 128 0.77 21.44 -16.43
C GLY A 128 0.20 20.05 -16.25
N GLN A 129 -0.32 19.70 -15.07
CA GLN A 129 -0.91 18.39 -14.80
C GLN A 129 -2.12 18.14 -15.69
N GLU A 130 -2.11 17.00 -16.36
CA GLU A 130 -3.25 16.49 -17.13
C GLU A 130 -4.19 15.73 -16.20
N VAL A 131 -5.45 16.15 -16.12
CA VAL A 131 -6.42 15.62 -15.17
C VAL A 131 -7.76 15.25 -15.81
N LEU A 132 -8.43 14.27 -15.20
CA LEU A 132 -9.87 14.09 -15.25
C LEU A 132 -10.42 14.44 -13.86
N LEU A 133 -11.37 15.38 -13.81
CA LEU A 133 -11.89 15.93 -12.56
C LEU A 133 -13.39 15.67 -12.42
N LEU A 134 -13.80 15.24 -11.24
CA LEU A 134 -15.19 15.13 -10.81
C LEU A 134 -15.53 16.35 -9.95
N LEU A 135 -16.45 17.20 -10.43
CA LEU A 135 -16.65 18.54 -9.89
C LEU A 135 -18.09 18.78 -9.42
N ALA A 136 -18.20 19.48 -8.29
CA ALA A 136 -19.46 20.00 -7.75
C ALA A 136 -19.39 21.53 -7.57
N PRO A 137 -20.51 22.26 -7.66
CA PRO A 137 -20.53 23.70 -7.45
C PRO A 137 -20.10 24.07 -6.02
N GLN A 138 -19.28 25.10 -5.88
CA GLN A 138 -18.93 25.68 -4.59
C GLN A 138 -18.84 27.21 -4.72
N GLY A 139 -19.76 27.93 -4.06
CA GLY A 139 -19.90 29.37 -4.26
C GLY A 139 -20.15 29.72 -5.73
N ASP A 140 -19.35 30.63 -6.27
CA ASP A 140 -19.37 31.02 -7.69
C ASP A 140 -18.45 30.15 -8.59
N GLY A 141 -17.79 29.14 -8.02
CA GLY A 141 -16.83 28.25 -8.69
C GLY A 141 -17.17 26.77 -8.53
N TRP A 142 -16.13 25.94 -8.60
CA TRP A 142 -16.23 24.49 -8.49
C TRP A 142 -15.26 23.96 -7.43
N THR A 143 -15.60 22.85 -6.81
CA THR A 143 -14.71 22.06 -5.96
C THR A 143 -14.62 20.64 -6.50
N VAL A 144 -13.61 19.89 -6.06
CA VAL A 144 -13.46 18.48 -6.39
C VAL A 144 -14.33 17.64 -5.44
N VAL A 145 -15.15 16.77 -6.02
CA VAL A 145 -15.98 15.81 -5.28
C VAL A 145 -15.08 14.75 -4.67
N GLY A 146 -15.25 14.44 -3.39
CA GLY A 146 -14.44 13.41 -2.71
C GLY A 146 -12.98 13.83 -2.49
N GLY A 147 -12.62 15.11 -2.69
CA GLY A 147 -11.26 15.55 -2.45
C GLY A 147 -10.27 15.00 -3.48
N ASP A 148 -9.18 14.39 -3.05
CA ASP A 148 -8.17 13.78 -3.93
C ASP A 148 -8.67 12.55 -4.71
N GLU A 149 -9.67 11.83 -4.20
CA GLU A 149 -10.31 10.73 -4.94
C GLU A 149 -11.02 11.18 -6.23
N GLY A 150 -11.51 12.42 -6.26
CA GLY A 150 -12.15 13.00 -7.45
C GLY A 150 -11.18 13.52 -8.51
N VAL A 151 -9.87 13.36 -8.29
CA VAL A 151 -8.81 13.73 -9.22
C VAL A 151 -8.17 12.48 -9.80
N PHE A 152 -8.14 12.39 -11.13
CA PHE A 152 -7.35 11.38 -11.83
C PHE A 152 -6.28 12.07 -12.65
N THR A 153 -5.00 11.78 -12.36
CA THR A 153 -3.88 12.25 -13.18
C THR A 153 -3.76 11.37 -14.41
N VAL A 154 -3.76 11.97 -15.60
CA VAL A 154 -3.72 11.25 -16.86
C VAL A 154 -2.30 11.27 -17.44
N VAL A 155 -1.68 10.09 -17.49
CA VAL A 155 -0.31 9.91 -18.00
C VAL A 155 -0.28 8.71 -18.95
N ASN A 156 0.26 8.87 -20.15
CA ASN A 156 0.43 7.79 -21.13
C ASN A 156 -0.85 6.98 -21.41
N GLY A 157 -2.02 7.63 -21.44
CA GLY A 157 -3.31 6.99 -21.68
C GLY A 157 -3.89 6.24 -20.47
N HIS A 158 -3.25 6.33 -19.31
CA HIS A 158 -3.75 5.84 -18.03
C HIS A 158 -4.24 6.98 -17.15
N ALA A 159 -5.35 6.77 -16.47
CA ALA A 159 -5.90 7.66 -15.45
C ALA A 159 -5.58 7.05 -14.07
N ILE A 160 -4.79 7.76 -13.29
CA ILE A 160 -4.30 7.33 -11.97
C ILE A 160 -5.04 8.14 -10.91
N SER A 161 -5.79 7.49 -10.03
CA SER A 161 -6.53 8.14 -8.95
C SER A 161 -5.59 8.77 -7.92
N GLY A 162 -6.14 9.62 -7.04
CA GLY A 162 -5.43 10.12 -5.87
C GLY A 162 -4.67 9.00 -5.14
N HIS A 163 -5.32 7.87 -4.88
CA HIS A 163 -4.79 6.69 -4.16
C HIS A 163 -3.89 5.75 -5.00
N GLY A 164 -3.43 6.18 -6.17
CA GLY A 164 -2.51 5.39 -6.99
C GLY A 164 -3.15 4.25 -7.78
N GLN A 165 -4.48 4.09 -7.75
CA GLN A 165 -5.15 3.11 -8.60
C GLN A 165 -5.11 3.57 -10.06
N SER A 166 -4.60 2.71 -10.95
CA SER A 166 -4.43 3.02 -12.37
C SER A 166 -5.48 2.31 -13.21
N TYR A 167 -6.15 3.08 -14.07
CA TYR A 167 -7.09 2.59 -15.06
C TYR A 167 -6.62 3.00 -16.45
N THR A 168 -6.96 2.24 -17.49
CA THR A 168 -6.87 2.83 -18.83
C THR A 168 -7.90 3.94 -18.93
N LEU A 169 -7.53 5.08 -19.53
CA LEU A 169 -8.44 6.22 -19.65
C LEU A 169 -9.73 5.82 -20.40
N GLU A 170 -9.60 4.96 -21.41
CA GLU A 170 -10.74 4.44 -22.16
C GLU A 170 -11.71 3.64 -21.28
N ALA A 171 -11.22 2.72 -20.46
CA ALA A 171 -12.07 1.92 -19.58
C ALA A 171 -12.76 2.79 -18.52
N LEU A 172 -12.03 3.76 -17.93
CA LEU A 172 -12.60 4.67 -16.94
C LEU A 172 -13.69 5.56 -17.55
N LEU A 173 -13.44 6.16 -18.71
CA LEU A 173 -14.44 6.99 -19.39
C LEU A 173 -15.68 6.19 -19.76
N GLN A 174 -15.51 4.94 -20.23
CA GLN A 174 -16.64 4.06 -20.55
C GLN A 174 -17.46 3.73 -19.29
N ALA A 175 -16.81 3.40 -18.17
CA ALA A 175 -17.49 3.11 -16.91
C ALA A 175 -18.27 4.34 -16.39
N ILE A 176 -17.70 5.54 -16.50
CA ILE A 176 -18.38 6.80 -16.16
C ILE A 176 -19.61 7.01 -17.06
N VAL A 177 -19.48 6.82 -18.37
CA VAL A 177 -20.58 6.95 -19.34
C VAL A 177 -21.72 5.97 -19.02
N ASP A 178 -21.40 4.72 -18.70
CA ASP A 178 -22.39 3.71 -18.35
C ASP A 178 -23.10 4.05 -17.03
N ARG A 179 -22.37 4.58 -16.03
CA ARG A 179 -22.96 5.08 -14.77
C ARG A 179 -23.92 6.25 -15.03
N LEU A 180 -23.52 7.22 -15.86
CA LEU A 180 -24.37 8.37 -16.24
C LEU A 180 -25.64 7.92 -16.95
N HIS A 181 -25.54 6.99 -17.90
CA HIS A 181 -26.71 6.41 -18.57
C HIS A 181 -27.63 5.67 -17.60
N GLY A 182 -27.06 4.88 -16.68
CA GLY A 182 -27.82 4.20 -15.63
C GLY A 182 -28.63 5.15 -14.74
N GLN A 183 -28.16 6.39 -14.59
CA GLN A 183 -28.82 7.47 -13.83
C GLN A 183 -29.77 8.33 -14.69
N GLY A 184 -29.85 8.09 -16.00
CA GLY A 184 -30.59 8.95 -16.92
C GLY A 184 -29.98 10.35 -17.07
N ARG A 185 -28.70 10.52 -16.79
CA ARG A 185 -27.97 11.78 -16.92
C ARG A 185 -27.42 11.94 -18.34
N PRO A 186 -27.40 13.16 -18.90
CA PRO A 186 -26.83 13.41 -20.21
C PRO A 186 -25.31 13.23 -20.21
N VAL A 187 -24.80 12.61 -21.27
CA VAL A 187 -23.36 12.46 -21.54
C VAL A 187 -22.91 13.58 -22.49
N SER A 188 -21.85 14.29 -22.11
CA SER A 188 -21.26 15.39 -22.89
C SER A 188 -19.98 14.98 -23.63
N LEU A 189 -19.52 13.73 -23.45
CA LEU A 189 -18.30 13.20 -24.07
C LEU A 189 -18.38 13.30 -25.61
N PRO A 190 -17.47 14.04 -26.28
CA PRO A 190 -17.49 14.19 -27.73
C PRO A 190 -17.22 12.87 -28.45
N ALA A 191 -17.88 12.64 -29.59
CA ALA A 191 -17.67 11.42 -30.39
C ALA A 191 -16.24 11.29 -30.96
N ASP A 192 -15.48 12.40 -31.03
CA ASP A 192 -14.10 12.46 -31.50
C ASP A 192 -13.07 12.52 -30.35
N TRP A 193 -13.45 12.17 -29.12
CA TRP A 193 -12.59 12.32 -27.94
C TRP A 193 -11.24 11.60 -28.07
N GLN A 194 -11.18 10.41 -28.68
CA GLN A 194 -9.91 9.71 -28.87
C GLN A 194 -8.93 10.50 -29.77
N ALA A 195 -9.45 11.17 -30.79
CA ALA A 195 -8.65 12.01 -31.67
C ALA A 195 -8.15 13.28 -30.96
N ARG A 196 -8.94 13.79 -30.00
CA ARG A 196 -8.52 14.90 -29.12
C ARG A 196 -7.43 14.44 -28.16
N GLU A 197 -7.59 13.27 -27.53
CA GLU A 197 -6.60 12.72 -26.60
C GLU A 197 -5.26 12.46 -27.29
N ALA A 198 -5.27 11.98 -28.54
CA ALA A 198 -4.06 11.80 -29.34
C ALA A 198 -3.27 13.11 -29.61
N GLN A 199 -3.89 14.27 -29.39
CA GLN A 199 -3.26 15.59 -29.52
C GLN A 199 -2.85 16.19 -28.18
N VAL A 200 -3.29 15.61 -27.06
CA VAL A 200 -2.92 16.07 -25.72
C VAL A 200 -1.45 15.70 -25.48
N PRO A 201 -0.58 16.67 -25.14
CA PRO A 201 0.79 16.36 -24.78
C PRO A 201 0.82 15.49 -23.51
N PRO A 202 1.83 14.62 -23.35
CA PRO A 202 1.98 13.87 -22.11
C PRO A 202 2.11 14.84 -20.93
N SER A 203 1.49 14.50 -19.81
CA SER A 203 1.62 15.27 -18.58
C SER A 203 3.11 15.41 -18.22
N PRO A 204 3.64 16.63 -18.04
CA PRO A 204 4.98 16.84 -17.49
C PRO A 204 5.01 16.50 -15.99
N VAL A 205 3.84 16.44 -15.36
CA VAL A 205 3.64 16.02 -13.97
C VAL A 205 3.34 14.53 -13.99
N GLN A 206 4.24 13.72 -13.44
CA GLN A 206 3.92 12.32 -13.16
C GLN A 206 2.79 12.27 -12.13
N ALA A 207 1.94 11.24 -12.20
CA ALA A 207 1.03 10.98 -11.09
C ALA A 207 1.91 10.84 -9.84
N ALA A 208 1.61 11.60 -8.80
CA ALA A 208 2.35 11.48 -7.57
C ALA A 208 2.05 10.09 -7.01
N ASP A 209 2.98 9.14 -7.15
CA ASP A 209 3.12 8.07 -6.18
C ASP A 209 3.19 8.80 -4.85
N PHE A 210 2.26 8.55 -3.92
CA PHE A 210 2.14 9.39 -2.72
C PHE A 210 3.55 9.62 -2.13
N VAL A 211 3.93 10.88 -2.00
CA VAL A 211 5.32 11.24 -1.74
C VAL A 211 5.45 11.45 -0.23
N TYR A 212 6.48 10.88 0.41
CA TYR A 212 6.95 11.46 1.67
C TYR A 212 7.39 12.89 1.37
N ARG A 213 6.59 13.86 1.83
CA ARG A 213 6.55 15.24 1.33
C ARG A 213 7.73 16.12 1.78
N GLU A 214 8.82 15.50 2.21
CA GLU A 214 9.94 16.13 2.92
C GLU A 214 9.50 16.95 4.17
N LEU A 215 8.24 16.78 4.61
CA LEU A 215 7.71 17.46 5.78
C LEU A 215 8.09 16.67 7.03
N ARG A 216 8.40 17.40 8.08
CA ARG A 216 8.62 16.83 9.41
C ARG A 216 8.50 17.91 10.48
N TRP A 217 8.24 17.50 11.70
CA TRP A 217 8.45 18.38 12.84
C TRP A 217 9.94 18.71 13.01
N GLU A 218 10.21 19.96 13.43
CA GLU A 218 11.56 20.49 13.56
C GLU A 218 12.36 19.79 14.67
N GLY A 219 13.63 19.51 14.39
CA GLY A 219 14.57 18.90 15.33
C GLY A 219 14.69 17.37 15.21
N PRO A 220 15.76 16.78 15.78
CA PRO A 220 16.09 15.36 15.59
C PRO A 220 15.16 14.40 16.34
N SER A 221 14.56 14.83 17.46
CA SER A 221 13.61 14.09 18.28
C SER A 221 12.48 15.03 18.72
N PRO A 222 11.55 15.37 17.79
CA PRO A 222 10.54 16.38 18.06
C PRO A 222 9.53 15.91 19.09
N LYS A 223 9.11 16.84 19.95
CA LYS A 223 7.96 16.67 20.85
C LYS A 223 6.81 17.51 20.34
N VAL A 224 5.76 16.85 19.87
CA VAL A 224 4.58 17.49 19.30
C VAL A 224 3.52 17.57 20.39
N HIS A 225 3.37 18.76 20.95
CA HIS A 225 2.40 19.01 22.01
C HIS A 225 1.02 19.27 21.42
N PHE A 226 -0.03 18.62 21.93
CA PHE A 226 -1.39 18.78 21.41
C PHE A 226 -2.43 18.87 22.52
N ARG A 227 -3.55 19.51 22.19
CA ARG A 227 -4.71 19.69 23.07
C ARG A 227 -5.94 19.09 22.45
N VAL A 228 -6.93 18.78 23.29
CA VAL A 228 -8.17 18.14 22.85
C VAL A 228 -9.37 18.91 23.38
N ASN A 229 -10.34 19.19 22.52
CA ASN A 229 -11.67 19.62 22.93
C ASN A 229 -12.68 18.51 22.61
N ILE A 230 -13.31 17.95 23.64
CA ILE A 230 -14.38 16.96 23.48
C ILE A 230 -15.71 17.72 23.53
N ASN A 231 -15.95 18.50 22.48
CA ASN A 231 -17.13 19.35 22.33
C ASN A 231 -18.32 18.65 21.63
N THR A 232 -18.20 17.35 21.37
CA THR A 232 -19.28 16.54 20.79
C THR A 232 -20.38 16.24 21.81
N ASP A 233 -21.64 16.33 21.38
CA ASP A 233 -22.81 15.93 22.17
C ASP A 233 -22.97 14.38 22.21
N GLN A 234 -22.12 13.63 21.51
CA GLN A 234 -22.18 12.16 21.43
C GLN A 234 -21.56 11.45 22.64
N VAL A 235 -21.02 12.20 23.60
CA VAL A 235 -20.51 11.64 24.86
C VAL A 235 -21.61 11.04 25.72
N ASN A 236 -21.24 10.01 26.47
CA ASN A 236 -22.07 9.17 27.34
C ASN A 236 -22.95 8.15 26.59
N GLY A 237 -23.59 7.26 27.35
CA GLY A 237 -24.34 6.15 26.79
C GLY A 237 -23.43 5.04 26.29
N ASP A 238 -23.86 4.34 25.24
CA ASP A 238 -23.15 3.18 24.70
C ASP A 238 -21.85 3.56 23.96
N ASN A 239 -21.72 4.82 23.53
CA ASN A 239 -20.56 5.35 22.80
C ASN A 239 -19.32 5.61 23.69
N GLY A 240 -19.50 5.64 25.01
CA GLY A 240 -18.47 6.00 25.99
C GLY A 240 -18.60 7.41 26.55
N THR A 241 -18.07 7.63 27.75
CA THR A 241 -17.99 8.93 28.44
C THR A 241 -16.98 9.87 27.79
N ALA A 242 -16.96 11.16 28.17
CA ALA A 242 -15.91 12.08 27.74
C ALA A 242 -14.49 11.59 28.11
N GLU A 243 -14.35 10.82 29.20
CA GLU A 243 -13.07 10.20 29.55
C GLU A 243 -12.69 9.08 28.56
N ASP A 244 -13.67 8.33 28.07
CA ASP A 244 -13.44 7.27 27.07
C ASP A 244 -13.04 7.87 25.72
N PHE A 245 -13.69 8.96 25.30
CA PHE A 245 -13.29 9.74 24.12
C PHE A 245 -11.86 10.26 24.23
N LEU A 246 -11.50 10.85 25.38
CA LEU A 246 -10.13 11.29 25.61
C LEU A 246 -9.17 10.10 25.54
N ARG A 247 -9.51 8.98 26.19
CA ARG A 247 -8.65 7.79 26.22
C ARG A 247 -8.41 7.21 24.83
N ALA A 248 -9.43 7.18 23.97
CA ALA A 248 -9.29 6.75 22.57
C ALA A 248 -8.31 7.65 21.80
N ILE A 249 -8.41 8.98 21.96
CA ILE A 249 -7.48 9.94 21.33
C ILE A 249 -6.05 9.77 21.86
N LEU A 250 -5.88 9.55 23.17
CA LEU A 250 -4.55 9.34 23.76
C LEU A 250 -3.95 7.99 23.34
N ALA A 251 -4.76 6.94 23.24
CA ALA A 251 -4.33 5.63 22.74
C ALA A 251 -3.82 5.73 21.30
N ALA A 252 -4.48 6.54 20.46
CA ALA A 252 -4.03 6.80 19.09
C ALA A 252 -2.63 7.43 19.04
N ALA A 253 -2.35 8.41 19.92
CA ALA A 253 -1.01 8.99 20.04
C ALA A 253 0.01 7.96 20.52
N ASP A 254 -0.37 7.10 21.47
CA ASP A 254 0.49 6.05 22.00
C ASP A 254 0.86 4.98 20.97
N VAL A 255 -0.02 4.65 20.02
CA VAL A 255 0.28 3.72 18.92
C VAL A 255 1.48 4.20 18.10
N TRP A 256 1.54 5.50 17.79
CA TRP A 256 2.66 6.13 17.10
C TRP A 256 3.91 6.24 17.99
N ASN A 257 3.75 6.66 19.25
CA ASN A 257 4.86 6.80 20.21
C ASN A 257 5.57 5.48 20.53
N GLN A 258 4.93 4.32 20.27
CA GLN A 258 5.48 2.99 20.55
C GLN A 258 6.32 2.42 19.39
N VAL A 259 6.52 3.15 18.30
CA VAL A 259 7.41 2.71 17.21
C VAL A 259 8.86 2.86 17.63
N GLU A 260 9.50 1.76 18.05
CA GLU A 260 10.86 1.75 18.63
C GLU A 260 11.98 2.27 17.70
N THR A 261 11.70 2.31 16.40
CA THR A 261 12.61 2.77 15.35
C THR A 261 12.39 4.23 14.94
N ALA A 262 11.41 4.91 15.55
CA ALA A 262 11.09 6.29 15.27
C ALA A 262 11.33 7.19 16.49
N ASP A 263 12.10 8.27 16.32
CA ASP A 263 12.53 9.19 17.38
C ASP A 263 11.70 10.48 17.35
N PHE A 264 10.49 10.42 17.90
CA PHE A 264 9.59 11.56 18.14
C PHE A 264 8.65 11.25 19.31
N LEU A 265 7.87 12.23 19.76
CA LEU A 265 6.86 12.02 20.80
C LEU A 265 5.66 12.94 20.60
N LEU A 266 4.46 12.39 20.48
CA LEU A 266 3.19 13.10 20.64
C LEU A 266 2.89 13.25 22.14
N VAL A 267 2.66 14.47 22.60
CA VAL A 267 2.49 14.82 24.02
C VAL A 267 1.17 15.53 24.24
N TYR A 268 0.30 14.95 25.06
CA TYR A 268 -0.95 15.60 25.45
C TYR A 268 -0.71 16.70 26.50
N ASP A 269 -1.17 17.91 26.19
CA ASP A 269 -0.97 19.14 26.98
C ASP A 269 -2.23 19.61 27.71
N GLY A 270 -3.27 18.78 27.76
CA GLY A 270 -4.53 19.08 28.44
C GLY A 270 -5.65 19.55 27.49
N PRO A 271 -6.80 19.95 28.04
CA PRO A 271 -7.95 20.36 27.25
C PRO A 271 -7.73 21.73 26.59
N THR A 272 -8.48 21.99 25.52
CA THR A 272 -8.65 23.32 24.92
C THR A 272 -10.13 23.67 24.81
N ASP A 273 -10.45 24.97 24.77
CA ASP A 273 -11.81 25.48 24.55
C ASP A 273 -12.06 25.86 23.07
N SER A 274 -11.07 25.66 22.19
CA SER A 274 -11.19 25.92 20.75
C SER A 274 -12.24 25.03 20.11
N THR A 275 -13.11 25.62 19.30
CA THR A 275 -14.17 24.91 18.57
C THR A 275 -14.01 25.02 17.05
N ALA A 276 -12.86 25.51 16.61
CA ALA A 276 -12.51 25.67 15.21
C ALA A 276 -11.00 25.51 15.06
N ILE A 277 -10.61 24.84 13.98
CA ILE A 277 -9.23 24.69 13.55
C ILE A 277 -8.73 25.96 12.84
N GLY A 278 -7.41 26.12 12.71
CA GLY A 278 -6.79 27.21 11.94
C GLY A 278 -5.51 27.70 12.58
N TYR A 279 -4.70 28.45 11.82
CA TYR A 279 -3.32 28.80 12.16
C TYR A 279 -3.18 29.65 13.44
N ASN A 280 -3.14 29.02 14.62
CA ASN A 280 -3.26 29.65 15.93
C ASN A 280 -2.11 29.33 16.92
N GLN A 281 -1.09 28.61 16.45
CA GLN A 281 0.09 28.10 17.16
C GLN A 281 -0.23 27.03 18.22
N ALA A 282 -1.37 26.36 18.12
CA ALA A 282 -1.72 25.21 18.94
C ALA A 282 -2.07 24.04 18.03
N ASN A 283 -1.66 22.83 18.42
CA ASN A 283 -2.11 21.62 17.75
C ASN A 283 -3.36 21.12 18.44
N GLU A 284 -4.50 21.12 17.76
CA GLU A 284 -5.79 20.87 18.41
C GLU A 284 -6.56 19.73 17.73
N ILE A 285 -7.22 18.90 18.55
CA ILE A 285 -8.16 17.87 18.10
C ILE A 285 -9.53 18.23 18.65
N LEU A 286 -10.51 18.39 17.77
CA LEU A 286 -11.86 18.83 18.14
C LEU A 286 -12.93 18.25 17.21
N PHE A 287 -14.20 18.34 17.61
CA PHE A 287 -15.33 17.86 16.82
C PHE A 287 -16.03 19.02 16.11
N MET A 288 -16.34 18.87 14.82
CA MET A 288 -17.04 19.88 14.00
C MET A 288 -18.12 19.24 13.15
N HIS A 289 -19.26 19.93 12.98
CA HIS A 289 -20.28 19.54 12.01
C HIS A 289 -19.78 19.76 10.58
N GLN A 290 -19.74 18.69 9.78
CA GLN A 290 -19.28 18.71 8.38
C GLN A 290 -20.30 18.08 7.42
N GLY A 291 -21.46 17.66 7.92
CA GLY A 291 -22.46 16.89 7.19
C GLY A 291 -22.22 15.39 7.25
N THR A 292 -23.19 14.61 6.78
CA THR A 292 -23.14 13.13 6.80
C THR A 292 -22.43 12.52 5.59
N ASP A 293 -22.09 13.34 4.60
CA ASP A 293 -21.39 12.93 3.38
C ASP A 293 -19.96 13.50 3.44
N GLY A 294 -18.94 12.66 3.22
CA GLY A 294 -17.53 13.07 3.21
C GLY A 294 -16.66 12.38 4.26
N ALA A 295 -15.57 13.03 4.65
CA ALA A 295 -14.55 12.44 5.51
C ALA A 295 -14.99 12.32 6.98
N ALA A 296 -14.47 11.28 7.65
CA ALA A 296 -14.72 11.05 9.08
C ALA A 296 -13.85 11.95 9.97
N GLY A 297 -12.64 12.24 9.52
CA GLY A 297 -11.72 13.17 10.14
C GLY A 297 -10.95 13.94 9.07
N MET A 298 -10.17 14.91 9.50
CA MET A 298 -9.31 15.66 8.62
C MET A 298 -8.15 16.29 9.38
N ALA A 299 -6.94 15.85 9.06
CA ALA A 299 -5.72 16.48 9.48
C ALA A 299 -5.36 17.68 8.59
N GLN A 300 -4.90 18.75 9.24
CA GLN A 300 -4.28 19.89 8.59
C GLN A 300 -2.89 20.10 9.17
N VAL A 301 -1.93 20.47 8.32
CA VAL A 301 -0.54 20.70 8.71
C VAL A 301 -0.08 22.02 8.11
N TRP A 302 0.22 22.98 8.97
CA TRP A 302 0.88 24.23 8.61
C TRP A 302 2.39 24.05 8.68
N TYR A 303 3.11 24.46 7.64
CA TYR A 303 4.55 24.30 7.58
C TYR A 303 5.23 25.50 6.92
N SER A 304 6.52 25.65 7.20
CA SER A 304 7.37 26.64 6.55
C SER A 304 7.64 26.21 5.11
N SER A 305 7.20 27.02 4.15
CA SER A 305 7.32 26.68 2.72
C SER A 305 8.77 26.67 2.22
N SER A 306 9.69 27.32 2.93
CA SER A 306 11.12 27.34 2.62
C SER A 306 11.91 26.18 3.24
N THR A 307 11.42 25.58 4.33
CA THR A 307 12.18 24.54 5.06
C THR A 307 11.50 23.17 5.10
N GLY A 308 10.19 23.09 4.83
CA GLY A 308 9.40 21.87 5.02
C GLY A 308 9.09 21.55 6.49
N TYR A 309 9.54 22.37 7.44
CA TYR A 309 9.26 22.12 8.85
C TYR A 309 7.83 22.47 9.24
N ILE A 310 7.18 21.50 9.87
CA ILE A 310 5.84 21.66 10.43
C ILE A 310 5.90 22.65 11.59
N ARG A 311 4.98 23.61 11.56
CA ARG A 311 4.79 24.66 12.56
C ARG A 311 3.63 24.32 13.49
N GLU A 312 2.57 23.74 12.94
CA GLU A 312 1.31 23.49 13.61
C GLU A 312 0.51 22.44 12.83
N ALA A 313 -0.33 21.69 13.53
CA ALA A 313 -1.23 20.72 12.94
C ALA A 313 -2.52 20.56 13.75
N ASP A 314 -3.65 20.50 13.07
CA ASP A 314 -4.98 20.37 13.67
C ASP A 314 -5.69 19.13 13.14
N ILE A 315 -6.66 18.61 13.89
CA ILE A 315 -7.61 17.58 13.45
C ILE A 315 -9.01 18.06 13.81
N TRP A 316 -9.90 18.11 12.81
CA TRP A 316 -11.32 18.03 13.10
C TRP A 316 -11.83 16.61 12.87
N LEU A 317 -12.74 16.19 13.74
CA LEU A 317 -13.52 14.96 13.64
C LEU A 317 -14.95 15.32 13.29
N ASN A 318 -15.56 14.60 12.35
CA ASN A 318 -16.90 14.92 11.87
C ASN A 318 -17.97 14.57 12.92
N ASP A 319 -18.57 15.60 13.51
CA ASP A 319 -19.56 15.44 14.58
C ASP A 319 -20.95 15.02 14.09
N ASP A 320 -21.15 14.98 12.76
CA ASP A 320 -22.39 14.46 12.17
C ASP A 320 -22.34 12.94 11.92
N LEU A 321 -21.17 12.31 12.06
CA LEU A 321 -21.01 10.86 12.06
C LEU A 321 -21.09 10.29 13.47
N ARG A 322 -21.49 9.03 13.58
CA ARG A 322 -21.63 8.37 14.89
C ARG A 322 -20.32 7.76 15.33
N TRP A 323 -19.87 8.10 16.54
CA TRP A 323 -18.60 7.62 17.10
C TRP A 323 -18.77 6.56 18.18
N ASP A 324 -17.84 5.62 18.21
CA ASP A 324 -17.59 4.71 19.32
C ASP A 324 -16.19 4.99 19.90
N ALA A 325 -16.12 5.24 21.21
CA ALA A 325 -14.87 5.49 21.91
C ALA A 325 -14.46 4.34 22.85
N VAL A 326 -15.23 3.25 22.90
CA VAL A 326 -15.01 2.12 23.82
C VAL A 326 -14.44 0.87 23.14
N GLY A 327 -14.29 0.89 21.81
CA GLY A 327 -13.76 -0.20 21.00
C GLY A 327 -14.78 -1.29 20.69
N SER A 328 -16.04 -0.92 20.53
CA SER A 328 -17.12 -1.84 20.14
C SER A 328 -18.17 -1.16 19.24
N PRO A 329 -17.75 -0.52 18.12
CA PRO A 329 -18.64 0.22 17.24
C PRO A 329 -19.80 -0.63 16.73
N ALA A 330 -21.02 -0.14 16.89
CA ALA A 330 -22.18 -0.70 16.21
C ALA A 330 -22.07 -0.50 14.70
N TYR A 331 -22.87 -1.23 13.91
CA TYR A 331 -22.77 -1.25 12.45
C TYR A 331 -22.87 0.13 11.76
N ASN A 332 -23.44 1.13 12.45
CA ASN A 332 -23.57 2.51 11.99
C ASN A 332 -22.70 3.48 12.79
N GLU A 333 -21.64 3.01 13.43
CA GLU A 333 -20.66 3.81 14.18
C GLU A 333 -19.25 3.60 13.62
N LEU A 334 -18.37 4.57 13.85
CA LEU A 334 -16.96 4.52 13.53
C LEU A 334 -16.13 4.44 14.79
N ASP A 335 -15.06 3.64 14.74
CA ASP A 335 -14.06 3.56 15.79
C ASP A 335 -13.25 4.86 15.88
N LEU A 336 -13.42 5.61 16.96
CA LEU A 336 -12.77 6.91 17.17
C LEU A 336 -11.24 6.79 17.19
N GLU A 337 -10.70 5.79 17.90
CA GLU A 337 -9.25 5.58 18.01
C GLU A 337 -8.65 5.34 16.61
N SER A 338 -9.28 4.51 15.78
CA SER A 338 -8.78 4.20 14.44
C SER A 338 -8.72 5.41 13.51
N VAL A 339 -9.76 6.26 13.52
CA VAL A 339 -9.73 7.50 12.73
C VAL A 339 -8.65 8.45 13.26
N VAL A 340 -8.53 8.61 14.57
CA VAL A 340 -7.51 9.52 15.14
C VAL A 340 -6.09 9.01 14.87
N ILE A 341 -5.85 7.69 14.87
CA ILE A 341 -4.55 7.12 14.47
C ILE A 341 -4.19 7.54 13.04
N HIS A 342 -5.14 7.42 12.11
CA HIS A 342 -4.97 7.82 10.70
C HIS A 342 -4.61 9.32 10.59
N GLU A 343 -5.42 10.19 11.21
CA GLU A 343 -5.21 11.63 11.15
C GLU A 343 -3.89 12.07 11.82
N MET A 344 -3.50 11.42 12.93
CA MET A 344 -2.19 11.65 13.55
C MET A 344 -1.02 11.19 12.68
N GLY A 345 -1.22 10.18 11.82
CA GLY A 345 -0.21 9.82 10.82
C GLY A 345 0.06 10.98 9.85
N HIS A 346 -0.98 11.71 9.44
CA HIS A 346 -0.83 12.93 8.65
C HIS A 346 -0.13 14.08 9.40
N TRP A 347 -0.39 14.27 10.71
CA TRP A 347 0.41 15.19 11.54
C TRP A 347 1.90 14.85 11.52
N LEU A 348 2.21 13.56 11.41
CA LEU A 348 3.57 13.04 11.36
C LEU A 348 4.14 13.00 9.94
N ALA A 349 3.45 13.59 8.96
CA ALA A 349 3.80 13.69 7.55
C ALA A 349 3.73 12.38 6.73
N LEU A 350 3.00 11.38 7.22
CA LEU A 350 2.63 10.22 6.40
C LEU A 350 1.52 10.60 5.42
N GLY A 351 1.63 10.10 4.19
CA GLY A 351 0.54 10.12 3.20
C GLY A 351 -0.36 8.90 3.33
N HIS A 352 -1.39 8.81 2.49
CA HIS A 352 -2.17 7.58 2.41
C HIS A 352 -1.36 6.42 1.85
N ASP A 353 -1.70 5.22 2.30
CA ASP A 353 -1.17 3.95 1.80
C ASP A 353 -2.22 3.24 0.93
N SER A 354 -1.78 2.57 -0.12
CA SER A 354 -2.64 1.73 -0.96
C SER A 354 -2.96 0.37 -0.35
N GLU A 355 -2.24 -0.03 0.70
CA GLU A 355 -2.50 -1.28 1.43
C GLU A 355 -3.77 -1.18 2.30
N PRO A 356 -4.84 -1.96 2.03
CA PRO A 356 -6.12 -1.85 2.76
C PRO A 356 -6.05 -2.08 4.26
N ASP A 357 -5.04 -2.81 4.74
CA ASP A 357 -4.83 -3.07 6.18
C ASP A 357 -3.98 -1.99 6.87
N SER A 358 -3.40 -1.03 6.13
CA SER A 358 -2.66 0.11 6.69
C SER A 358 -3.56 1.07 7.43
N VAL A 359 -3.09 1.58 8.58
CA VAL A 359 -3.82 2.65 9.28
C VAL A 359 -3.92 3.92 8.43
N MET A 360 -2.98 4.12 7.52
CA MET A 360 -2.96 5.20 6.54
C MET A 360 -3.77 4.90 5.27
N TYR A 361 -4.45 3.75 5.16
CA TYR A 361 -5.39 3.54 4.06
C TYR A 361 -6.54 4.55 4.14
N ALA A 362 -6.82 5.22 3.04
CA ALA A 362 -7.69 6.40 2.99
C ALA A 362 -9.16 6.11 3.37
N SER A 363 -9.68 4.93 3.02
CA SER A 363 -11.08 4.59 3.26
C SER A 363 -11.28 3.87 4.61
N ILE A 364 -12.41 4.16 5.25
CA ILE A 364 -12.87 3.48 6.46
C ILE A 364 -14.32 3.02 6.29
N THR A 365 -14.64 1.83 6.80
CA THR A 365 -15.99 1.26 6.75
C THR A 365 -16.65 1.33 8.12
N MET A 366 -17.90 1.74 8.20
CA MET A 366 -18.65 1.75 9.47
C MET A 366 -18.79 0.35 10.08
N GLY A 367 -18.99 0.30 11.40
CA GLY A 367 -19.16 -0.94 12.13
C GLY A 367 -17.86 -1.51 12.68
N PRO A 368 -17.89 -2.77 13.14
CA PRO A 368 -16.71 -3.46 13.67
C PRO A 368 -15.50 -3.50 12.71
N ALA A 369 -15.74 -3.35 11.41
CA ALA A 369 -14.70 -3.27 10.39
C ALA A 369 -13.94 -1.93 10.37
N SER A 370 -14.44 -0.89 11.06
CA SER A 370 -13.73 0.38 11.24
C SER A 370 -12.51 0.26 12.16
N ILE A 371 -12.42 -0.80 12.98
CA ILE A 371 -11.32 -0.98 13.92
C ILE A 371 -10.02 -1.29 13.16
N ARG A 372 -9.11 -0.32 13.13
CA ARG A 372 -7.77 -0.38 12.54
C ARG A 372 -6.74 0.32 13.44
N ARG A 373 -6.47 -0.29 14.59
CA ARG A 373 -5.61 0.28 15.65
C ARG A 373 -4.16 -0.23 15.65
N THR A 374 -3.81 -1.08 14.68
CA THR A 374 -2.47 -1.69 14.59
C THR A 374 -1.76 -1.17 13.34
N LEU A 375 -0.59 -0.55 13.52
CA LEU A 375 0.25 -0.09 12.42
C LEU A 375 0.69 -1.26 11.53
N HIS A 376 0.44 -1.13 10.23
CA HIS A 376 0.98 -1.99 9.19
C HIS A 376 2.51 -1.78 9.07
N PRO A 377 3.29 -2.75 8.57
CA PRO A 377 4.72 -2.58 8.32
C PRO A 377 5.07 -1.32 7.51
N ASN A 378 4.26 -0.94 6.54
CA ASN A 378 4.46 0.29 5.76
C ASN A 378 4.34 1.55 6.63
N ASP A 379 3.36 1.61 7.53
CA ASP A 379 3.17 2.74 8.47
C ASP A 379 4.42 2.89 9.37
N ARG A 380 4.92 1.77 9.89
CA ARG A 380 6.11 1.70 10.75
C ARG A 380 7.38 2.09 10.00
N ALA A 381 7.55 1.58 8.78
CA ALA A 381 8.68 1.91 7.92
C ALA A 381 8.66 3.40 7.54
N GLY A 382 7.49 3.91 7.17
CA GLY A 382 7.24 5.32 6.88
C GLY A 382 7.66 6.19 8.06
N ILE A 383 7.07 6.00 9.25
CA ILE A 383 7.37 6.88 10.37
C ILE A 383 8.83 6.82 10.83
N SER A 384 9.44 5.64 10.77
CA SER A 384 10.88 5.45 11.07
C SER A 384 11.78 6.11 10.03
N PHE A 385 11.31 6.21 8.79
CA PHE A 385 12.00 6.96 7.75
C PHE A 385 11.97 8.47 8.06
N ILE A 386 10.83 9.02 8.47
CA ILE A 386 10.65 10.46 8.74
C ILE A 386 11.44 10.88 9.99
N TYR A 387 11.37 10.06 11.03
CA TYR A 387 11.99 10.33 12.34
C TYR A 387 12.98 9.21 12.69
N PRO A 388 14.10 9.06 11.96
CA PRO A 388 14.99 7.92 12.16
C PRO A 388 15.62 7.94 13.53
N CYS A 389 15.53 6.81 14.23
CA CYS A 389 16.19 6.64 15.51
C CYS A 389 17.69 6.36 15.32
N ASN A 390 18.54 7.23 15.89
CA ASN A 390 20.00 7.11 15.79
C ASN A 390 20.59 6.00 16.70
N SER A 391 19.76 5.36 17.53
CA SER A 391 20.13 4.20 18.37
C SER A 391 18.88 3.42 18.79
N VAL A 392 18.76 2.13 18.45
CA VAL A 392 17.59 1.31 18.83
C VAL A 392 17.86 0.54 20.14
N PRO A 393 16.97 0.61 21.15
CA PRO A 393 15.80 1.50 21.26
C PRO A 393 16.20 2.95 21.58
N CYS A 394 15.38 3.92 21.14
CA CYS A 394 15.61 5.34 21.37
C CYS A 394 15.80 5.60 22.88
N GLY A 395 16.95 6.16 23.28
CA GLY A 395 17.43 6.09 24.69
C GLY A 395 16.61 6.90 25.71
N PRO A 396 17.01 6.93 26.99
CA PRO A 396 17.22 5.76 27.84
C PRO A 396 15.87 5.11 28.19
N THR A 397 15.87 3.77 28.29
CA THR A 397 14.75 2.90 28.67
C THR A 397 13.69 3.56 29.56
N VAL A 398 12.46 3.69 29.06
CA VAL A 398 11.27 3.81 29.91
C VAL A 398 11.25 2.57 30.81
N PRO A 399 11.24 2.70 32.15
CA PRO A 399 11.20 1.53 33.01
C PRO A 399 9.92 0.75 32.72
N THR A 400 10.09 -0.48 32.24
CA THR A 400 9.02 -1.46 32.11
C THR A 400 8.26 -1.54 33.44
N PRO A 401 6.91 -1.42 33.46
CA PRO A 401 6.16 -1.65 34.69
C PRO A 401 6.51 -3.05 35.21
N THR A 402 6.94 -3.11 36.47
CA THR A 402 7.27 -4.38 37.13
C THR A 402 6.05 -5.29 37.04
N PRO A 403 6.15 -6.49 36.44
CA PRO A 403 5.01 -7.39 36.36
C PRO A 403 4.57 -7.77 37.78
N THR A 404 3.31 -7.47 38.10
CA THR A 404 2.65 -7.99 39.29
C THR A 404 2.82 -9.51 39.32
N PRO A 405 3.29 -10.13 40.42
CA PRO A 405 3.61 -11.55 40.44
C PRO A 405 2.37 -12.40 40.12
N SER A 406 2.40 -13.04 38.95
CA SER A 406 1.48 -14.10 38.58
C SER A 406 1.86 -15.39 39.33
N SER A 407 0.87 -16.09 39.87
CA SER A 407 1.06 -17.29 40.68
C SER A 407 1.71 -18.43 39.89
N THR A 408 2.86 -18.89 40.37
CA THR A 408 3.68 -20.00 39.86
C THR A 408 2.89 -21.30 39.64
N PRO A 409 2.90 -21.91 38.44
CA PRO A 409 2.51 -23.31 38.28
C PRO A 409 3.67 -24.27 38.62
N THR A 410 3.33 -25.35 39.31
CA THR A 410 4.18 -26.45 39.80
C THR A 410 4.92 -27.20 38.67
N PRO A 411 6.23 -27.53 38.82
CA PRO A 411 7.00 -28.25 37.79
C PRO A 411 6.71 -29.76 37.76
N ALA A 412 6.66 -30.33 36.54
CA ALA A 412 6.64 -31.77 36.27
C ALA A 412 8.08 -32.35 36.12
N PRO A 413 8.31 -33.65 36.39
CA PRO A 413 9.64 -34.20 36.66
C PRO A 413 10.45 -34.56 35.39
N THR A 414 11.77 -34.40 35.52
CA THR A 414 12.83 -34.64 34.52
C THR A 414 13.18 -36.13 34.34
N VAL A 415 13.48 -36.55 33.11
CA VAL A 415 14.10 -37.86 32.79
C VAL A 415 15.49 -37.62 32.16
N PRO A 416 16.55 -38.37 32.53
CA PRO A 416 17.91 -38.12 32.05
C PRO A 416 18.26 -38.87 30.75
N THR A 417 19.08 -38.23 29.93
CA THR A 417 19.70 -38.75 28.70
C THR A 417 21.08 -39.38 29.00
N PRO A 418 21.49 -40.49 28.34
CA PRO A 418 22.90 -40.88 28.27
C PRO A 418 23.50 -40.83 26.84
N THR A 419 24.59 -40.06 26.74
CA THR A 419 25.91 -40.17 26.08
C THR A 419 26.16 -41.05 24.82
N PRO A 420 26.93 -40.56 23.81
CA PRO A 420 27.29 -41.29 22.59
C PRO A 420 28.58 -42.17 22.68
N THR A 421 28.75 -43.13 21.76
CA THR A 421 29.96 -43.98 21.56
C THR A 421 30.10 -44.37 20.07
N PRO A 422 31.33 -44.56 19.49
CA PRO A 422 31.63 -44.18 18.11
C PRO A 422 31.71 -45.31 17.04
N THR A 423 31.55 -44.85 15.79
CA THR A 423 32.12 -45.24 14.47
C THR A 423 32.36 -46.71 14.09
N ALA A 424 31.83 -47.10 12.92
CA ALA A 424 32.49 -48.05 12.02
C ALA A 424 32.33 -47.67 10.53
N ARG A 425 33.43 -47.87 9.81
CA ARG A 425 33.77 -47.58 8.41
C ARG A 425 33.19 -48.64 7.45
N VAL A 426 32.70 -48.23 6.27
CA VAL A 426 32.54 -49.14 5.11
C VAL A 426 33.09 -48.51 3.83
N THR A 427 33.74 -49.39 3.06
CA THR A 427 34.62 -49.21 1.90
C THR A 427 33.84 -49.13 0.58
N LEU A 428 34.32 -48.31 -0.36
CA LEU A 428 33.80 -48.16 -1.74
C LEU A 428 34.22 -49.33 -2.65
N THR A 429 33.37 -49.66 -3.64
CA THR A 429 33.76 -50.39 -4.87
C THR A 429 33.10 -49.73 -6.09
N PRO A 430 33.82 -49.43 -7.19
CA PRO A 430 33.27 -48.77 -8.38
C PRO A 430 32.96 -49.79 -9.49
N THR A 431 31.99 -49.54 -10.39
CA THR A 431 31.92 -50.20 -11.72
C THR A 431 30.95 -49.48 -12.70
N LEU A 432 31.56 -49.00 -13.79
CA LEU A 432 31.17 -48.92 -15.21
C LEU A 432 30.19 -47.86 -15.79
N THR A 433 30.82 -47.08 -16.66
CA THR A 433 30.37 -46.27 -17.80
C THR A 433 29.50 -47.02 -18.81
N VAL A 434 28.42 -46.38 -19.27
CA VAL A 434 27.86 -46.56 -20.62
C VAL A 434 27.49 -45.19 -21.17
N GLU A 435 28.05 -44.89 -22.34
CA GLU A 435 27.74 -43.73 -23.19
C GLU A 435 26.53 -44.06 -24.09
N PRO A 436 25.63 -43.09 -24.36
CA PRO A 436 24.96 -43.06 -25.64
C PRO A 436 25.20 -41.72 -26.36
N THR A 437 25.69 -41.85 -27.58
CA THR A 437 25.84 -40.82 -28.60
C THR A 437 24.49 -40.22 -28.97
N THR A 438 24.43 -38.89 -29.09
CA THR A 438 23.27 -38.15 -29.65
C THR A 438 23.79 -37.09 -30.62
N PRO A 439 23.14 -36.88 -31.80
CA PRO A 439 23.71 -36.17 -32.92
C PRO A 439 23.83 -34.67 -32.69
N THR A 440 24.87 -34.09 -33.29
CA THR A 440 25.15 -32.66 -33.40
C THR A 440 24.03 -31.90 -34.12
N PRO A 441 23.37 -30.92 -33.48
CA PRO A 441 22.87 -29.75 -34.18
C PRO A 441 23.99 -28.71 -34.34
N THR A 442 24.08 -28.17 -35.55
CA THR A 442 24.85 -26.99 -35.98
C THR A 442 24.81 -25.85 -34.95
N PRO A 443 25.91 -25.12 -34.69
CA PRO A 443 25.97 -24.13 -33.63
C PRO A 443 25.06 -22.94 -33.95
N THR A 444 24.00 -22.78 -33.17
CA THR A 444 23.40 -21.47 -32.97
C THR A 444 24.40 -20.65 -32.18
N SER A 445 24.76 -19.47 -32.69
CA SER A 445 25.63 -18.50 -32.03
C SER A 445 24.99 -17.96 -30.75
N GLY A 446 24.91 -18.77 -29.72
CA GLY A 446 24.64 -18.37 -28.34
C GLY A 446 25.78 -18.89 -27.46
N SER A 447 26.29 -18.03 -26.58
CA SER A 447 27.17 -18.48 -25.50
C SER A 447 26.49 -19.60 -24.69
N PRO A 448 27.24 -20.60 -24.19
CA PRO A 448 26.65 -21.67 -23.39
C PRO A 448 26.02 -21.09 -22.12
N THR A 449 24.74 -21.40 -21.87
CA THR A 449 24.03 -21.02 -20.64
C THR A 449 24.18 -22.06 -19.53
N GLN A 450 25.04 -23.06 -19.71
CA GLN A 450 25.29 -24.11 -18.71
C GLN A 450 26.70 -24.66 -18.84
N VAL A 451 27.25 -25.16 -17.72
CA VAL A 451 28.56 -25.80 -17.70
C VAL A 451 28.63 -26.91 -16.66
N LEU A 452 29.28 -28.03 -17.00
CA LEU A 452 29.57 -29.09 -16.05
C LEU A 452 30.84 -28.77 -15.28
N VAL A 453 30.71 -28.60 -13.96
CA VAL A 453 31.82 -28.35 -13.05
C VAL A 453 32.23 -29.67 -12.38
N ASN A 454 33.47 -30.10 -12.62
CA ASN A 454 34.06 -31.25 -11.93
C ASN A 454 34.87 -30.79 -10.72
N PRO A 455 34.99 -31.59 -9.64
CA PRO A 455 35.67 -31.20 -8.41
C PRO A 455 37.09 -30.65 -8.62
N ASP A 456 37.84 -31.23 -9.56
CA ASP A 456 39.24 -30.87 -9.79
C ASP A 456 39.43 -29.76 -10.84
N ALA A 457 38.35 -29.28 -11.47
CA ALA A 457 38.43 -28.34 -12.59
C ALA A 457 38.13 -26.90 -12.16
N HIS A 458 38.91 -25.95 -12.68
CA HIS A 458 38.57 -24.53 -12.69
C HIS A 458 37.80 -24.24 -13.98
N VAL A 459 36.59 -23.71 -13.86
CA VAL A 459 35.67 -23.54 -14.98
C VAL A 459 35.10 -22.13 -14.99
N LYS A 460 34.96 -21.53 -16.18
CA LYS A 460 34.23 -20.28 -16.38
C LYS A 460 32.98 -20.53 -17.21
N LEU A 461 31.84 -19.99 -16.76
CA LEU A 461 30.61 -19.89 -17.52
C LEU A 461 30.43 -18.43 -17.92
N GLN A 462 30.53 -18.14 -19.22
CA GLN A 462 30.35 -16.79 -19.76
C GLN A 462 29.04 -16.70 -20.52
N VAL A 463 28.09 -15.92 -20.00
CA VAL A 463 26.74 -15.81 -20.53
C VAL A 463 26.60 -14.48 -21.27
N ASN A 464 26.81 -14.53 -22.58
CA ASN A 464 26.61 -13.42 -23.50
C ASN A 464 25.24 -13.58 -24.19
N GLN A 465 24.18 -13.07 -23.56
CA GLN A 465 22.85 -13.01 -24.17
C GLN A 465 22.61 -11.61 -24.78
N PRO A 466 21.75 -11.49 -25.81
CA PRO A 466 21.33 -10.18 -26.31
C PRO A 466 20.52 -9.47 -25.22
N GLY A 467 21.17 -8.52 -24.54
CA GLY A 467 20.61 -7.75 -23.43
C GLY A 467 21.64 -6.73 -22.92
N PRO A 468 21.21 -5.79 -22.06
CA PRO A 468 22.06 -4.69 -21.60
C PRO A 468 23.04 -5.08 -20.48
N VAL A 469 23.03 -6.36 -20.03
CA VAL A 469 23.92 -6.93 -19.01
C VAL A 469 24.36 -8.35 -19.41
N SER A 470 25.65 -8.69 -19.24
CA SER A 470 26.22 -10.04 -19.40
C SER A 470 26.87 -10.54 -18.10
N VAL A 471 26.87 -11.85 -17.87
CA VAL A 471 27.30 -12.46 -16.61
C VAL A 471 28.41 -13.49 -16.82
N ASP A 472 29.50 -13.34 -16.08
CA ASP A 472 30.62 -14.26 -16.00
C ASP A 472 30.65 -14.93 -14.61
N VAL A 473 30.58 -16.26 -14.58
CA VAL A 473 30.69 -17.06 -13.35
C VAL A 473 32.00 -17.86 -13.38
N ASP A 474 32.90 -17.56 -12.45
CA ASP A 474 34.18 -18.23 -12.26
C ASP A 474 34.09 -19.20 -11.06
N VAL A 475 34.26 -20.50 -11.34
CA VAL A 475 34.15 -21.59 -10.36
C VAL A 475 35.52 -22.24 -10.16
N PRO A 476 36.21 -22.01 -9.03
CA PRO A 476 37.55 -22.53 -8.81
C PRO A 476 37.55 -24.05 -8.57
N SER A 477 38.69 -24.69 -8.87
CA SER A 477 38.93 -26.10 -8.53
C SER A 477 38.76 -26.33 -7.02
N GLY A 478 37.97 -27.34 -6.67
CA GLY A 478 37.57 -27.68 -5.31
C GLY A 478 36.33 -26.95 -4.79
N ALA A 479 35.58 -26.22 -5.63
CA ALA A 479 34.32 -25.59 -5.24
C ALA A 479 33.17 -26.59 -5.06
N VAL A 480 33.23 -27.76 -5.72
CA VAL A 480 32.24 -28.85 -5.61
C VAL A 480 32.94 -30.16 -5.25
N ASP A 481 32.24 -31.08 -4.58
CA ASP A 481 32.78 -32.40 -4.19
C ASP A 481 32.45 -33.52 -5.20
N ARG A 482 31.53 -33.25 -6.13
CA ARG A 482 31.12 -34.15 -7.22
C ARG A 482 30.74 -33.36 -8.49
N PRO A 483 30.65 -34.01 -9.66
CA PRO A 483 30.20 -33.37 -10.89
C PRO A 483 28.87 -32.64 -10.68
N THR A 484 28.88 -31.33 -10.92
CA THR A 484 27.74 -30.43 -10.71
C THR A 484 27.48 -29.68 -12.00
N LEU A 485 26.29 -29.81 -12.56
CA LEU A 485 25.89 -29.04 -13.73
C LEU A 485 25.32 -27.71 -13.25
N LEU A 486 25.98 -26.61 -13.58
CA LEU A 486 25.49 -25.26 -13.32
C LEU A 486 24.75 -24.75 -14.54
N ARG A 487 23.52 -24.29 -14.37
CA ARG A 487 22.70 -23.70 -15.41
C ARG A 487 22.35 -22.26 -15.05
N TYR A 488 22.63 -21.35 -15.97
CA TYR A 488 22.15 -19.98 -15.92
C TYR A 488 20.79 -19.89 -16.59
N ALA A 489 19.84 -19.24 -15.93
CA ALA A 489 18.55 -18.88 -16.52
C ALA A 489 18.20 -17.42 -16.16
N PRO A 490 17.85 -16.55 -17.13
CA PRO A 490 17.36 -15.22 -16.79
C PRO A 490 16.04 -15.32 -16.03
N ILE A 491 15.85 -14.45 -15.04
CA ILE A 491 14.60 -14.33 -14.27
C ILE A 491 13.99 -12.98 -14.61
N SER A 492 12.73 -12.99 -15.06
CA SER A 492 11.92 -11.78 -15.10
C SER A 492 11.34 -11.55 -13.71
N LEU A 493 11.83 -10.52 -13.02
CA LEU A 493 11.19 -10.05 -11.80
C LEU A 493 10.09 -9.06 -12.21
N VAL A 494 8.85 -9.51 -12.10
CA VAL A 494 7.67 -8.65 -12.30
C VAL A 494 7.53 -7.68 -11.11
N ASP A 495 8.04 -8.10 -9.94
CA ASP A 495 8.04 -7.38 -8.65
C ASP A 495 9.47 -7.31 -8.07
N ALA A 496 10.37 -6.63 -8.77
CA ALA A 496 11.76 -6.50 -8.30
C ALA A 496 11.93 -5.50 -7.14
N SER A 497 10.87 -4.84 -6.72
CA SER A 497 10.83 -3.78 -5.70
C SER A 497 11.03 -4.25 -4.25
N ALA A 498 11.29 -5.54 -4.05
CA ALA A 498 11.24 -6.20 -2.74
C ALA A 498 12.42 -5.91 -1.79
N LEU A 499 13.18 -4.83 -1.96
CA LEU A 499 14.29 -4.48 -1.06
C LEU A 499 14.32 -2.98 -0.75
N ALA A 500 14.03 -2.65 0.50
CA ALA A 500 14.07 -1.27 1.01
C ALA A 500 15.46 -0.64 0.82
N GLY A 501 15.50 0.58 0.27
CA GLY A 501 16.74 1.34 0.04
C GLY A 501 17.49 0.96 -1.24
N LEU A 502 16.96 0.03 -2.04
CA LEU A 502 17.59 -0.49 -3.25
C LEU A 502 16.74 -0.28 -4.50
N GLN A 503 17.36 0.21 -5.57
CA GLN A 503 16.77 0.34 -6.89
C GLN A 503 17.16 -0.85 -7.75
N TYR A 504 16.19 -1.61 -8.25
CA TYR A 504 16.46 -2.75 -9.13
C TYR A 504 17.13 -2.30 -10.43
N ALA A 505 18.27 -2.92 -10.76
CA ALA A 505 19.07 -2.58 -11.92
C ALA A 505 18.68 -3.37 -13.18
N ASN A 506 17.39 -3.70 -13.32
CA ASN A 506 16.82 -4.38 -14.49
C ASN A 506 17.49 -5.71 -14.87
N HIS A 507 18.13 -6.39 -13.91
CA HIS A 507 18.80 -7.65 -14.16
C HIS A 507 18.68 -8.65 -13.01
N ALA A 508 18.13 -9.82 -13.31
CA ALA A 508 18.03 -10.95 -12.39
C ALA A 508 18.20 -12.27 -13.14
N PHE A 509 18.74 -13.27 -12.45
CA PHE A 509 19.01 -14.60 -13.01
C PHE A 509 19.06 -15.68 -11.93
N SER A 510 18.82 -16.92 -12.32
CA SER A 510 19.00 -18.12 -11.51
C SER A 510 20.32 -18.77 -11.89
N LEU A 511 21.09 -19.18 -10.88
CA LEU A 511 22.15 -20.17 -11.05
C LEU A 511 21.70 -21.47 -10.40
N GLU A 512 21.23 -22.41 -11.21
CA GLU A 512 20.73 -23.70 -10.75
C GLU A 512 21.85 -24.73 -10.74
N ALA A 513 21.95 -25.51 -9.67
CA ALA A 513 22.91 -26.59 -9.56
C ALA A 513 22.20 -27.94 -9.59
N GLU A 514 22.63 -28.81 -10.48
CA GLU A 514 22.15 -30.19 -10.58
C GLU A 514 23.28 -31.16 -10.26
N GLN A 515 23.03 -32.08 -9.32
CA GLN A 515 23.94 -33.16 -8.96
C GLN A 515 23.19 -34.49 -9.06
N GLU A 516 23.81 -35.47 -9.73
CA GLU A 516 23.23 -36.82 -9.87
C GLU A 516 21.83 -36.85 -10.53
N GLY A 517 21.49 -35.82 -11.33
CA GLY A 517 20.20 -35.71 -12.03
C GLY A 517 19.11 -34.96 -11.25
N GLU A 518 19.40 -34.47 -10.06
CA GLU A 518 18.46 -33.75 -9.18
C GLU A 518 18.93 -32.30 -8.94
N VAL A 519 17.97 -31.36 -8.89
CA VAL A 519 18.25 -29.95 -8.60
C VAL A 519 18.50 -29.78 -7.09
N VAL A 520 19.66 -29.21 -6.76
CA VAL A 520 20.07 -28.91 -5.38
C VAL A 520 19.82 -27.44 -5.09
N VAL A 521 18.65 -27.13 -4.53
CA VAL A 521 18.26 -25.76 -4.13
C VAL A 521 19.23 -25.25 -3.06
N GLY A 522 19.88 -24.11 -3.32
CA GLY A 522 20.80 -23.49 -2.37
C GLY A 522 22.10 -24.25 -2.16
N LEU A 523 22.59 -24.99 -3.18
CA LEU A 523 23.88 -25.69 -3.12
C LEU A 523 24.96 -24.74 -2.58
N ARG A 524 25.61 -25.14 -1.47
CA ARG A 524 26.77 -24.43 -0.94
C ARG A 524 28.06 -24.96 -1.56
N PHE A 525 28.87 -24.07 -2.11
CA PHE A 525 30.18 -24.39 -2.62
C PHE A 525 31.21 -24.51 -1.49
N PHE A 526 32.13 -25.47 -1.62
CA PHE A 526 33.23 -25.67 -0.67
C PHE A 526 34.29 -24.57 -0.74
N LYS A 527 34.34 -23.86 -1.89
CA LYS A 527 35.10 -22.63 -2.09
C LYS A 527 34.19 -21.61 -2.75
N PRO A 528 34.22 -20.33 -2.34
CA PRO A 528 33.41 -19.30 -2.97
C PRO A 528 33.68 -19.23 -4.49
N ILE A 529 32.62 -19.02 -5.24
CA ILE A 529 32.68 -18.73 -6.68
C ILE A 529 32.66 -17.22 -6.88
N THR A 530 33.14 -16.73 -8.02
CA THR A 530 33.10 -15.30 -8.35
C THR A 530 32.05 -15.05 -9.42
N VAL A 531 31.18 -14.06 -9.20
CA VAL A 531 30.17 -13.60 -10.16
C VAL A 531 30.55 -12.19 -10.59
N THR A 532 30.72 -11.99 -11.90
CA THR A 532 31.00 -10.68 -12.51
C THR A 532 29.89 -10.30 -13.47
N LEU A 533 29.32 -9.11 -13.28
CA LEU A 533 28.32 -8.53 -14.16
C LEU A 533 28.96 -7.40 -14.96
N HIS A 534 28.82 -7.45 -16.28
CA HIS A 534 29.14 -6.34 -17.17
C HIS A 534 27.84 -5.73 -17.66
N TYR A 535 27.68 -4.43 -17.52
CA TYR A 535 26.47 -3.71 -17.89
C TYR A 535 26.76 -2.63 -18.96
N SER A 536 25.72 -1.94 -19.40
CA SER A 536 25.82 -0.76 -20.26
C SER A 536 25.23 0.43 -19.51
N ASP A 537 25.63 1.66 -19.87
CA ASP A 537 25.09 2.89 -19.27
C ASP A 537 23.55 2.94 -19.33
N GLN A 538 22.95 2.37 -20.39
CA GLN A 538 21.50 2.27 -20.52
C GLN A 538 20.86 1.30 -19.51
N ALA A 539 21.57 0.23 -19.13
CA ALA A 539 21.08 -0.77 -18.18
C ALA A 539 20.93 -0.20 -16.77
N VAL A 540 21.86 0.69 -16.41
CA VAL A 540 21.99 1.32 -15.08
C VAL A 540 21.62 2.80 -15.10
N ALA A 541 20.93 3.26 -16.15
CA ALA A 541 20.55 4.66 -16.29
C ALA A 541 19.71 5.12 -15.09
N GLY A 542 20.18 6.15 -14.40
CA GLY A 542 19.53 6.68 -13.20
C GLY A 542 19.84 5.92 -11.91
N LEU A 543 20.80 4.99 -11.93
CA LEU A 543 21.34 4.31 -10.75
C LEU A 543 22.66 4.94 -10.32
N ASP A 544 22.99 4.84 -9.03
CA ASP A 544 24.34 5.12 -8.55
C ASP A 544 25.21 3.87 -8.75
N GLU A 545 26.00 3.88 -9.82
CA GLU A 545 26.90 2.78 -10.16
C GLU A 545 27.94 2.47 -9.07
N THR A 546 28.27 3.46 -8.23
CA THR A 546 29.18 3.25 -7.08
C THR A 546 28.52 2.44 -5.96
N SER A 547 27.19 2.31 -6.03
CA SER A 547 26.33 1.66 -5.07
C SER A 547 25.63 0.43 -5.62
N LEU A 548 26.17 -0.25 -6.65
CA LEU A 548 25.59 -1.50 -7.15
C LEU A 548 25.93 -2.72 -6.26
N TYR A 549 24.93 -3.52 -5.91
CA TYR A 549 24.99 -4.72 -5.06
C TYR A 549 24.25 -5.89 -5.73
N LEU A 550 24.74 -7.11 -5.52
CA LEU A 550 24.09 -8.33 -5.96
C LEU A 550 23.40 -8.96 -4.76
N TYR A 551 22.08 -9.16 -4.84
CA TYR A 551 21.32 -9.84 -3.79
C TYR A 551 20.98 -11.24 -4.25
N TYR A 552 20.76 -12.14 -3.28
CA TYR A 552 20.33 -13.50 -3.54
C TYR A 552 19.13 -13.91 -2.68
N ARG A 553 18.37 -14.87 -3.19
CA ARG A 553 17.37 -15.64 -2.42
C ARG A 553 17.38 -17.09 -2.88
N LEU A 554 17.00 -18.02 -1.99
CA LEU A 554 17.04 -19.45 -2.32
C LEU A 554 15.76 -19.91 -3.03
N ARG A 555 14.64 -19.29 -2.70
CA ARG A 555 13.33 -19.55 -3.30
C ARG A 555 12.59 -18.25 -3.60
N PRO A 556 11.61 -18.25 -4.52
CA PRO A 556 10.85 -17.05 -4.87
C PRO A 556 10.15 -16.38 -3.69
N GLU A 557 9.74 -17.15 -2.68
CA GLU A 557 9.08 -16.68 -1.46
C GLU A 557 10.04 -16.15 -0.38
N ASP A 558 11.35 -16.40 -0.53
CA ASP A 558 12.34 -15.97 0.45
C ASP A 558 12.70 -14.50 0.24
N GLU A 559 12.99 -13.81 1.35
CA GLU A 559 13.55 -12.46 1.32
C GLU A 559 14.92 -12.45 0.62
N TRP A 560 15.17 -11.36 -0.10
CA TRP A 560 16.46 -11.11 -0.71
C TRP A 560 17.50 -10.73 0.35
N THR A 561 18.70 -11.30 0.24
CA THR A 561 19.83 -11.06 1.13
C THR A 561 21.02 -10.58 0.31
N ASP A 562 21.78 -9.59 0.80
CA ASP A 562 23.01 -9.16 0.13
C ASP A 562 23.99 -10.34 0.03
N VAL A 563 24.56 -10.54 -1.15
CA VAL A 563 25.59 -11.56 -1.38
C VAL A 563 26.80 -11.33 -0.47
N ALA A 564 27.14 -10.08 -0.17
CA ALA A 564 28.22 -9.74 0.75
C ALA A 564 27.79 -8.69 1.78
N THR A 565 27.80 -9.06 3.05
CA THR A 565 27.42 -8.15 4.16
C THR A 565 28.42 -7.01 4.40
N ASP A 566 29.61 -7.07 3.79
CA ASP A 566 30.61 -6.00 3.81
C ASP A 566 30.68 -5.34 2.42
N PRO A 567 30.33 -4.05 2.27
CA PRO A 567 30.40 -3.34 1.00
C PRO A 567 31.79 -3.34 0.33
N ALA A 568 32.87 -3.52 1.11
CA ALA A 568 34.24 -3.60 0.60
C ALA A 568 34.57 -4.93 -0.09
N ALA A 569 33.68 -5.93 0.00
CA ALA A 569 33.85 -7.23 -0.68
C ALA A 569 33.51 -7.18 -2.18
N TYR A 570 32.90 -6.08 -2.64
CA TYR A 570 32.57 -5.85 -4.04
C TYR A 570 33.70 -5.11 -4.75
N ASP A 571 34.16 -5.66 -5.85
CA ASP A 571 35.07 -5.00 -6.79
C ASP A 571 34.24 -4.30 -7.88
N ARG A 572 34.49 -3.02 -8.13
CA ARG A 572 33.66 -2.17 -8.99
C ARG A 572 34.54 -1.30 -9.89
N ASN A 573 34.13 -1.16 -11.14
CA ASN A 573 34.66 -0.13 -12.03
C ASN A 573 33.52 0.50 -12.84
N PRO A 574 32.88 1.58 -12.31
CA PRO A 574 31.82 2.29 -13.01
C PRO A 574 32.26 2.80 -14.39
N ASP A 575 33.49 3.32 -14.51
CA ASP A 575 34.02 3.82 -15.79
C ASP A 575 34.12 2.73 -16.88
N GLU A 576 34.21 1.46 -16.49
CA GLU A 576 34.25 0.29 -17.38
C GLU A 576 32.95 -0.56 -17.33
N ASN A 577 31.91 -0.08 -16.65
CA ASN A 577 30.61 -0.71 -16.50
C ASN A 577 30.63 -2.17 -15.99
N TRP A 578 31.32 -2.45 -14.87
CA TRP A 578 31.27 -3.77 -14.26
C TRP A 578 31.33 -3.81 -12.73
N LEU A 579 30.77 -4.89 -12.17
CA LEU A 579 30.72 -5.25 -10.74
C LEU A 579 31.12 -6.72 -10.57
N SER A 580 31.94 -7.04 -9.57
CA SER A 580 32.33 -8.42 -9.23
C SER A 580 32.21 -8.70 -7.73
N VAL A 581 31.70 -9.87 -7.36
CA VAL A 581 31.55 -10.32 -5.97
C VAL A 581 31.65 -11.83 -5.84
N THR A 582 32.15 -12.32 -4.70
CA THR A 582 32.17 -13.77 -4.41
C THR A 582 30.92 -14.23 -3.67
N THR A 583 30.39 -15.41 -4.01
CA THR A 583 29.28 -16.06 -3.29
C THR A 583 29.61 -17.51 -2.94
N ASP A 584 29.06 -18.01 -1.84
CA ASP A 584 29.25 -19.38 -1.37
C ASP A 584 28.12 -20.33 -1.81
N ARG A 585 27.16 -19.86 -2.62
CA ARG A 585 26.00 -20.67 -2.99
C ARG A 585 25.44 -20.41 -4.38
N ALA A 586 24.77 -21.43 -4.91
CA ALA A 586 23.89 -21.33 -6.07
C ALA A 586 22.51 -20.84 -5.62
N ALA A 587 21.95 -19.83 -6.27
CA ALA A 587 20.73 -19.13 -5.85
C ALA A 587 20.07 -18.38 -7.02
N GLN A 588 18.93 -17.76 -6.75
CA GLN A 588 18.44 -16.66 -7.58
C GLN A 588 19.19 -15.39 -7.17
N PHE A 589 19.61 -14.60 -8.15
CA PHE A 589 20.34 -13.36 -7.99
C PHE A 589 19.62 -12.21 -8.68
N ALA A 590 19.76 -11.01 -8.12
CA ALA A 590 19.26 -9.77 -8.71
C ALA A 590 20.21 -8.61 -8.39
N LEU A 591 20.42 -7.74 -9.38
CA LEU A 591 21.27 -6.56 -9.26
C LEU A 591 20.44 -5.37 -8.77
N PHE A 592 20.99 -4.66 -7.79
CA PHE A 592 20.37 -3.52 -7.14
C PHE A 592 21.37 -2.38 -6.99
N SER A 593 20.92 -1.14 -6.90
CA SER A 593 21.73 0.01 -6.50
C SER A 593 21.22 0.56 -5.16
N LEU A 594 22.08 0.97 -4.22
CA LEU A 594 21.58 1.87 -3.18
C LEU A 594 21.10 3.15 -3.86
N THR A 595 20.04 3.72 -3.31
CA THR A 595 19.55 5.04 -3.72
C THR A 595 20.63 6.07 -3.36
N GLY A 596 21.39 6.50 -4.37
CA GLY A 596 22.60 7.31 -4.19
C GLY A 596 22.32 8.75 -3.78
N ALA A 597 23.00 9.17 -2.72
CA ALA A 597 23.23 10.56 -2.37
C ALA A 597 23.93 11.29 -3.53
N SER A 598 23.19 12.12 -4.25
CA SER A 598 23.76 13.18 -5.09
C SER A 598 23.19 14.51 -4.63
N ASP A 599 24.05 15.52 -4.58
CA ASP A 599 23.85 16.79 -3.89
C ASP A 599 22.55 17.53 -4.27
N GLY A 600 21.66 17.75 -3.29
CA GLY A 600 20.52 18.68 -3.35
C GLY A 600 19.16 18.02 -3.56
N PRO A 601 18.10 18.42 -2.81
CA PRO A 601 16.97 17.57 -2.48
C PRO A 601 16.05 17.35 -3.69
N GLY A 602 15.84 16.08 -4.02
CA GLY A 602 14.88 15.61 -4.99
C GLY A 602 14.41 14.24 -4.55
N LEU A 603 13.65 14.19 -3.46
CA LEU A 603 13.03 12.99 -2.93
C LEU A 603 11.94 12.45 -3.87
N GLN A 604 11.95 11.13 -4.12
CA GLN A 604 10.78 10.38 -4.57
C GLN A 604 10.74 9.00 -3.88
N TYR A 605 9.59 8.69 -3.26
CA TYR A 605 9.27 7.45 -2.56
C TYR A 605 8.26 6.68 -3.39
N VAL A 606 8.40 5.35 -3.39
CA VAL A 606 7.56 4.41 -4.14
C VAL A 606 6.51 3.80 -3.21
N PHE A 607 5.23 3.88 -3.60
CA PHE A 607 4.13 3.03 -3.12
C PHE A 607 3.97 1.82 -4.06
N LEU A 608 3.54 0.66 -3.53
CA LEU A 608 3.35 -0.60 -4.27
C LEU A 608 2.06 -1.33 -3.83
N PRO A 609 1.56 -2.27 -4.65
CA PRO A 609 0.16 -2.30 -5.08
C PRO A 609 -0.75 -3.31 -4.35
N LEU A 610 -2.05 -3.11 -4.57
CA LEU A 610 -3.21 -3.90 -4.14
C LEU A 610 -3.17 -5.39 -4.54
N VAL A 611 -3.59 -6.30 -3.64
CA VAL A 611 -4.26 -7.57 -3.99
C VAL A 611 -5.43 -7.84 -3.01
N GLU A 612 -6.57 -8.22 -3.59
CA GLU A 612 -7.95 -8.32 -3.06
C GLU A 612 -8.22 -9.19 -1.81
N ARG A 613 -9.38 -8.91 -1.19
CA ARG A 613 -10.47 -9.90 -1.14
C ARG A 613 -11.85 -9.34 -1.47
#